data_AF-A0A849R5Z3-F1
#
_entry.id   AF-A0A849R5Z3-F1
#
_cell.length_a   1.000
_cell.length_b   1.000
_cell.length_c   1.000
_cell.angle_alpha   90.00
_cell.angle_beta   90.00
_cell.angle_gamma   90.00
#
_symmetry.space_group_name_H-M   'P 1'
#
loop_
_entity.id
_entity.type
_entity.pdbx_description
1 polymer ?
#
loop_
_entity_poly.entity_id
_entity_poly.type
_entity_poly.pdbx_seq_one_letter_code
_entity_poly.pdbx_strand_id
1 'polypeptide(L)'
;MPSYMTHILFGIVLCLIFVFLNENIIRMNVNLLVLILLVIIYSTLADVDISSSKARKAVNVLGILMIIVGTFLNQKFAVLSVAFVLLAVQFLKHRKFMHSILAMLIFSLPMLFIDYSYFVIAIISYFSHLLSDGTLKL
;
A
#
# COMPACT_ATOMS: atom_id res chain seq x y z
N MET A 1 -7.07 10.55 -16.47
CA MET A 1 -6.63 9.68 -15.36
C MET A 1 -6.26 10.58 -14.21
N PRO A 2 -6.75 10.30 -12.99
CA PRO A 2 -6.30 10.98 -11.78
C PRO A 2 -4.77 10.96 -11.70
N SER A 3 -4.20 11.96 -11.04
CA SER A 3 -2.76 11.97 -10.81
C SER A 3 -2.42 11.03 -9.65
N TYR A 4 -1.17 10.54 -9.58
CA TYR A 4 -0.72 9.76 -8.42
C TYR A 4 -0.94 10.48 -7.07
N MET A 5 -0.85 11.82 -7.06
CA MET A 5 -1.16 12.62 -5.87
C MET A 5 -2.63 12.57 -5.49
N THR A 6 -3.52 12.50 -6.48
CA THR A 6 -4.96 12.32 -6.27
C THR A 6 -5.24 10.97 -5.60
N HIS A 7 -4.57 9.90 -6.05
CA HIS A 7 -4.71 8.57 -5.43
C HIS A 7 -4.21 8.54 -3.99
N ILE A 8 -3.06 9.17 -3.72
CA ILE A 8 -2.52 9.30 -2.36
C ILE A 8 -3.49 10.08 -1.48
N LEU A 9 -3.95 11.25 -1.93
CA LEU A 9 -4.87 12.09 -1.15
C LEU A 9 -6.18 11.35 -0.85
N PHE A 10 -6.74 10.66 -1.85
CA PHE A 10 -7.97 9.90 -1.68
C PHE A 10 -7.77 8.71 -0.72
N GLY A 11 -6.63 8.01 -0.79
CA GLY A 11 -6.25 6.98 0.16
C GLY A 11 -6.11 7.52 1.59
N ILE A 12 -5.47 8.67 1.76
CA ILE A 12 -5.34 9.33 3.08
C ILE A 12 -6.73 9.65 3.65
N VAL A 13 -7.60 10.28 2.85
CA VAL A 13 -8.95 10.64 3.30
C VAL A 13 -9.74 9.40 3.71
N LEU A 14 -9.73 8.34 2.90
CA LEU A 14 -10.45 7.10 3.22
C LEU A 14 -9.87 6.39 4.45
N CYS A 15 -8.54 6.35 4.60
CA CYS A 15 -7.92 5.78 5.79
C CYS A 15 -8.24 6.60 7.05
N LEU A 16 -8.25 7.93 6.97
CA LEU A 16 -8.63 8.77 8.11
C LEU A 16 -10.10 8.57 8.50
N ILE A 17 -11.01 8.52 7.53
CA ILE A 17 -12.43 8.21 7.78
C ILE A 17 -12.55 6.84 8.45
N PHE A 18 -11.85 5.84 7.93
CA PHE A 18 -11.89 4.49 8.48
C PHE A 18 -11.36 4.41 9.92
N VAL A 19 -10.23 5.07 10.20
CA VAL A 19 -9.64 5.15 11.54
C VAL A 19 -10.58 5.89 12.51
N PHE A 20 -11.20 7.00 12.06
CA PHE A 20 -12.16 7.76 12.86
C PHE A 20 -13.41 6.94 13.21
N LEU A 21 -13.95 6.18 12.26
CA LEU A 21 -15.14 5.35 12.47
C LEU A 21 -14.87 4.08 13.29
N ASN A 22 -13.61 3.67 13.42
CA ASN A 22 -13.23 2.47 14.14
C ASN A 22 -12.32 2.84 15.32
N GLU A 23 -12.91 3.28 16.42
CA GLU A 23 -12.19 3.66 17.64
C GLU A 23 -11.27 2.54 18.18
N ASN A 24 -11.60 1.28 17.89
CA ASN A 24 -10.75 0.14 18.24
C ASN A 24 -9.40 0.13 17.49
N ILE A 25 -9.31 0.75 16.31
CA ILE A 25 -8.07 0.88 15.54
C ILE A 25 -7.20 2.00 16.09
N ILE A 26 -7.81 3.06 16.62
CA ILE A 26 -7.07 4.12 17.35
C ILE A 26 -6.46 3.54 18.64
N ARG A 27 -7.09 2.52 19.24
CA ARG A 27 -6.50 1.76 20.37
C ARG A 27 -5.40 0.80 19.93
N MET A 28 -5.38 0.37 18.67
CA MET A 28 -4.25 -0.35 18.12
C MET A 28 -3.11 0.65 17.99
N ASN A 29 -1.94 0.30 18.49
CA ASN A 29 -0.77 1.18 18.60
C ASN A 29 -0.13 1.37 17.21
N VAL A 30 -0.92 1.86 16.26
CA VAL A 30 -0.56 2.04 14.87
C VAL A 30 0.40 3.20 14.80
N ASN A 31 1.63 2.92 14.37
CA ASN A 31 2.61 3.96 14.18
C ASN A 31 2.19 4.85 13.00
N LEU A 32 1.87 6.12 13.27
CA LEU A 32 1.38 7.07 12.27
C LEU A 32 2.34 7.21 11.08
N LEU A 33 3.65 7.15 11.30
CA LEU A 33 4.63 7.19 10.23
C LEU A 33 4.49 5.97 9.31
N VAL A 34 4.34 4.77 9.89
CA VAL A 34 4.14 3.53 9.12
C VAL A 34 2.82 3.60 8.33
N LEU A 35 1.75 4.12 8.94
CA LEU A 35 0.46 4.31 8.28
C LEU A 35 0.60 5.21 7.04
N ILE A 36 1.25 6.37 7.18
CA ILE A 36 1.46 7.29 6.05
C ILE A 36 2.24 6.60 4.92
N LEU A 37 3.29 5.86 5.26
CA LEU A 37 4.10 5.12 4.28
C LEU A 37 3.28 4.05 3.57
N LEU A 38 2.49 3.27 4.30
CA LEU A 38 1.60 2.26 3.72
C LEU A 38 0.58 2.89 2.78
N VAL A 39 -0.06 4.00 3.18
CA VAL A 39 -1.04 4.69 2.33
C VAL A 39 -0.38 5.12 1.03
N ILE A 40 0.79 5.74 1.06
CA ILE A 40 1.49 6.19 -0.15
C ILE A 40 1.84 4.99 -1.05
N ILE A 41 2.40 3.93 -0.48
CA ILE A 41 2.80 2.74 -1.25
C ILE A 41 1.57 2.07 -1.87
N TYR A 42 0.55 1.75 -1.08
CA TYR A 42 -0.58 0.96 -1.53
C TYR A 42 -1.56 1.74 -2.42
N SER A 43 -1.70 3.06 -2.23
CA SER A 43 -2.50 3.91 -3.13
C SER A 43 -1.85 4.16 -4.49
N THR A 44 -0.55 3.87 -4.63
CA THR A 44 0.17 4.04 -5.90
C THR A 44 0.64 2.71 -6.50
N LEU A 45 0.40 1.60 -5.82
CA LEU A 45 0.96 0.30 -6.18
C LEU A 45 0.49 -0.20 -7.56
N ALA A 46 -0.77 0.09 -7.91
CA ALA A 46 -1.35 -0.28 -9.20
C ALA A 46 -0.68 0.41 -10.40
N ASP A 47 -0.16 1.63 -10.22
CA ASP A 47 0.54 2.45 -11.22
C ASP A 47 2.04 2.12 -11.37
N VAL A 48 2.52 1.10 -10.65
CA VAL A 48 3.92 0.67 -10.73
C VAL A 48 4.19 -0.10 -12.02
N ASP A 49 3.16 -0.52 -12.76
CA ASP A 49 3.28 -1.24 -14.04
C ASP A 49 4.13 -0.49 -15.08
N ILE A 50 4.10 0.85 -15.08
CA ILE A 50 4.93 1.69 -15.96
C ILE A 50 6.32 1.93 -15.32
N SER A 51 7.37 1.45 -15.98
CA SER A 51 8.76 1.48 -15.46
C SER A 51 9.32 2.88 -15.18
N SER A 52 8.85 3.90 -15.88
CA SER A 52 9.29 5.29 -15.72
C SER A 52 8.37 6.12 -14.80
N SER A 53 7.33 5.52 -14.23
CA SER A 53 6.33 6.27 -13.45
C SER A 53 6.90 6.84 -12.16
N LYS A 54 6.40 8.02 -11.77
CA LYS A 54 6.71 8.62 -10.47
C LYS A 54 6.24 7.70 -9.32
N ALA A 55 5.14 6.98 -9.52
CA ALA A 55 4.63 5.97 -8.59
C ALA A 55 5.66 4.86 -8.32
N ARG A 56 6.24 4.26 -9.37
CA ARG A 56 7.29 3.24 -9.20
C ARG A 56 8.49 3.77 -8.43
N LYS A 57 8.95 4.98 -8.73
CA LYS A 57 10.06 5.61 -7.99
C LYS A 57 9.71 5.79 -6.51
N ALA A 58 8.52 6.31 -6.21
CA ALA A 58 8.05 6.49 -4.84
C ALA A 58 7.95 5.16 -4.08
N VAL A 59 7.30 4.14 -4.66
CA VAL A 59 7.17 2.81 -4.06
C VAL A 59 8.53 2.19 -3.81
N ASN A 60 9.46 2.23 -4.77
CA ASN A 60 10.81 1.68 -4.59
C ASN A 60 11.58 2.41 -3.49
N VAL A 61 11.61 3.74 -3.50
CA VAL A 61 12.38 4.54 -2.50
C VAL A 61 11.80 4.33 -1.11
N LEU A 62 10.49 4.43 -0.95
CA LEU A 62 9.83 4.26 0.35
C LEU A 62 9.91 2.82 0.84
N GLY A 63 9.73 1.83 -0.04
CA GLY A 63 9.85 0.43 0.32
C GLY A 63 11.28 0.06 0.75
N ILE A 64 12.31 0.55 0.05
CA ILE A 64 13.71 0.37 0.45
C ILE A 64 13.97 1.04 1.81
N LEU A 65 13.47 2.26 2.02
CA LEU A 65 13.60 2.94 3.30
C LEU A 65 12.95 2.14 4.44
N MET A 66 11.75 1.59 4.20
CA MET A 66 11.07 0.73 5.17
C MET A 66 11.84 -0.56 5.47
N ILE A 67 12.49 -1.17 4.48
CA ILE A 67 13.37 -2.33 4.69
C ILE A 67 14.56 -1.95 5.56
N ILE A 68 15.23 -0.83 5.28
CA ILE A 68 16.39 -0.37 6.04
C ILE A 68 15.98 -0.11 7.49
N VAL A 69 14.96 0.73 7.71
CA VAL A 69 14.47 1.10 9.04
C VAL A 69 13.97 -0.15 9.79
N GLY A 70 13.19 -1.00 9.13
CA GLY A 70 12.68 -2.24 9.72
C GLY A 70 13.80 -3.19 10.14
N THR A 71 14.90 -3.25 9.38
CA THR A 71 16.09 -4.05 9.73
C THR A 71 16.77 -3.51 10.99
N PHE A 72 16.98 -2.19 11.09
CA PHE A 72 17.54 -1.56 12.29
C PHE A 72 16.67 -1.75 13.54
N LEU A 73 15.35 -1.82 13.36
CA LEU A 73 14.39 -2.06 14.44
C LEU A 73 14.13 -3.56 14.71
N ASN A 74 14.86 -4.47 14.06
CA ASN A 74 14.68 -5.93 14.16
C ASN A 74 13.26 -6.43 13.81
N GLN A 75 12.54 -5.71 12.95
CA GLN A 75 11.17 -6.03 12.52
C GLN A 75 11.16 -7.00 11.33
N LYS A 76 11.59 -8.24 11.55
CA LYS A 76 11.83 -9.24 10.49
C LYS A 76 10.62 -9.46 9.57
N PHE A 77 9.42 -9.60 10.13
CA PHE A 77 8.20 -9.83 9.34
C PHE A 77 7.86 -8.61 8.47
N ALA A 78 7.99 -7.39 9.00
CA ALA A 78 7.75 -6.18 8.21
C ALA A 78 8.73 -6.06 7.04
N VAL A 79 10.01 -6.34 7.28
CA VAL A 79 11.05 -6.33 6.24
C VAL A 79 10.73 -7.35 5.15
N LEU A 80 10.39 -8.58 5.52
CA LEU A 80 10.07 -9.63 4.56
C LEU A 80 8.81 -9.31 3.74
N SER A 81 7.78 -8.77 4.39
CA SER A 81 6.53 -8.40 3.72
C SER A 81 6.74 -7.28 2.72
N VAL A 82 7.48 -6.23 3.08
CA VAL A 82 7.81 -5.13 2.15
C VAL A 82 8.73 -5.62 1.02
N ALA A 83 9.73 -6.44 1.32
CA ALA A 83 10.62 -7.02 0.32
C ALA A 83 9.85 -7.89 -0.70
N PHE A 84 8.90 -8.70 -0.22
CA PHE A 84 8.02 -9.48 -1.10
C PHE A 84 7.25 -8.59 -2.06
N VAL A 85 6.60 -7.53 -1.54
CA VAL A 85 5.83 -6.59 -2.38
C VAL A 85 6.74 -5.94 -3.43
N LEU A 86 7.91 -5.44 -3.02
CA LEU A 86 8.87 -4.79 -3.91
C LEU A 86 9.41 -5.74 -4.99
N LEU A 87 9.71 -6.99 -4.65
CA LEU A 87 10.16 -7.99 -5.62
C LEU A 87 9.03 -8.32 -6.59
N ALA A 88 7.82 -8.58 -6.09
CA ALA A 88 6.67 -8.92 -6.92
C ALA A 88 6.35 -7.83 -7.96
N VAL A 89 6.43 -6.55 -7.61
CA VAL A 89 6.20 -5.46 -8.58
C VAL A 89 7.31 -5.27 -9.63
N GLN A 90 8.50 -5.86 -9.45
CA GLN A 90 9.51 -5.87 -10.52
C GLN A 90 9.12 -6.82 -11.66
N PHE A 91 8.48 -7.94 -11.33
CA PHE A 91 8.11 -8.98 -12.29
C PHE A 91 6.71 -8.77 -12.86
N LEU A 92 5.80 -8.15 -12.12
CA LEU A 92 4.41 -7.96 -12.51
C LEU A 92 4.21 -6.63 -13.24
N LYS A 93 4.32 -6.66 -14.57
CA LYS A 93 4.06 -5.51 -15.47
C LYS A 93 2.66 -5.51 -16.08
N HIS A 94 1.80 -6.43 -15.66
CA HIS A 94 0.48 -6.60 -16.25
C HIS A 94 -0.49 -5.57 -15.65
N ARG A 95 -0.72 -4.45 -16.36
CA ARG A 95 -1.68 -3.41 -15.96
C ARG A 95 -3.03 -3.97 -15.51
N LYS A 96 -3.59 -4.90 -16.30
CA LYS A 96 -4.88 -5.56 -16.00
C LYS A 96 -4.86 -6.30 -14.67
N PHE A 97 -3.76 -6.96 -14.32
CA PHE A 97 -3.61 -7.64 -13.05
C PHE A 97 -3.47 -6.62 -11.92
N MET A 98 -2.59 -5.62 -12.07
CA MET A 98 -2.38 -4.56 -11.07
C MET A 98 -3.64 -3.71 -10.81
N HIS A 99 -4.63 -3.71 -11.72
CA HIS A 99 -5.91 -3.03 -11.51
C HIS A 99 -7.05 -4.03 -11.21
N SER A 100 -6.76 -5.10 -10.45
CA SER A 100 -7.74 -6.12 -10.05
C SER A 100 -7.87 -6.26 -8.54
N ILE A 101 -9.03 -6.72 -8.08
CA ILE A 101 -9.27 -7.04 -6.67
C ILE A 101 -8.32 -8.15 -6.19
N LEU A 102 -8.00 -9.10 -7.06
CA LEU A 102 -7.07 -10.19 -6.75
C LEU A 102 -5.67 -9.65 -6.42
N ALA A 103 -5.15 -8.69 -7.20
CA ALA A 103 -3.87 -8.06 -6.89
C ALA A 103 -3.93 -7.30 -5.56
N MET A 104 -4.98 -6.53 -5.32
CA MET A 104 -5.19 -5.86 -4.02
C MET A 104 -5.07 -6.85 -2.84
N LEU A 105 -5.74 -8.00 -2.92
CA LEU A 105 -5.66 -9.02 -1.87
C LEU A 105 -4.25 -9.60 -1.73
N ILE A 106 -3.64 -10.02 -2.84
CA ILE A 106 -2.30 -10.63 -2.84
C ILE A 106 -1.25 -9.69 -2.27
N PHE A 107 -1.24 -8.42 -2.69
CA PHE A 107 -0.24 -7.45 -2.25
C PHE A 107 -0.48 -6.96 -0.83
N SER A 108 -1.73 -6.96 -0.35
CA SER A 108 -2.04 -6.56 1.03
C SER A 108 -1.78 -7.70 2.03
N LEU A 109 -1.96 -8.96 1.61
CA LEU A 109 -1.86 -10.14 2.48
C LEU A 109 -0.57 -10.21 3.33
N PRO A 110 0.64 -9.87 2.83
CA PRO A 110 1.85 -9.87 3.64
C PRO A 110 1.79 -8.95 4.88
N MET A 111 0.97 -7.90 4.85
CA MET A 111 0.82 -6.99 6.00
C MET A 111 0.13 -7.68 7.19
N LEU A 112 -0.61 -8.76 6.95
CA LEU A 112 -1.27 -9.55 8.01
C LEU A 112 -0.26 -10.19 8.97
N PHE A 113 0.98 -10.46 8.52
CA PHE A 113 2.06 -10.97 9.36
C PHE A 113 2.70 -9.91 10.26
N ILE A 114 2.33 -8.63 10.07
CA ILE A 114 2.81 -7.52 10.91
C ILE A 114 1.72 -7.17 11.91
N ASP A 115 0.53 -6.78 11.41
CA ASP A 115 -0.64 -6.44 12.21
C ASP A 115 -1.89 -6.46 11.32
N TYR A 116 -3.03 -6.85 11.89
CA TYR A 116 -4.31 -6.84 11.18
C TYR A 116 -4.70 -5.43 10.68
N SER A 117 -4.39 -4.38 11.46
CA SER A 117 -4.64 -2.99 11.08
C SER A 117 -3.88 -2.60 9.82
N TYR A 118 -2.62 -3.01 9.69
CA TYR A 118 -1.81 -2.71 8.51
C TYR A 118 -2.36 -3.40 7.26
N PHE A 119 -2.87 -4.64 7.39
CA PHE A 119 -3.56 -5.33 6.31
C PHE A 119 -4.80 -4.57 5.85
N VAL A 120 -5.64 -4.10 6.77
CA VAL A 120 -6.85 -3.35 6.41
C VAL A 120 -6.50 -1.99 5.79
N ILE A 121 -5.51 -1.27 6.32
CA ILE A 121 -5.03 -0.01 5.74
C ILE A 121 -4.50 -0.21 4.32
N ALA A 122 -3.73 -1.28 4.08
CA ALA A 122 -3.23 -1.64 2.76
C ALA A 122 -4.37 -1.91 1.76
N ILE A 123 -5.40 -2.67 2.18
CA ILE A 123 -6.59 -2.90 1.37
C ILE A 123 -7.30 -1.59 1.04
N ILE A 124 -7.59 -0.75 2.05
CA ILE A 124 -8.33 0.50 1.84
C ILE A 124 -7.57 1.43 0.89
N SER A 125 -6.26 1.53 1.08
CA SER A 125 -5.39 2.39 0.24
C SER A 125 -5.30 1.90 -1.20
N TYR A 126 -5.22 0.59 -1.42
CA TYR A 126 -5.23 0.03 -2.77
C TYR A 126 -6.61 0.16 -3.40
N PHE A 127 -7.66 -0.14 -2.63
CA PHE A 127 -9.04 -0.02 -3.09
C PHE A 127 -9.40 1.42 -3.48
N SER A 128 -8.89 2.41 -2.75
CA SER A 128 -9.06 3.82 -3.09
C SER A 128 -8.51 4.14 -4.47
N HIS A 129 -7.38 3.54 -4.84
CA HIS A 129 -6.83 3.68 -6.18
C HIS A 129 -7.80 3.13 -7.25
N LEU A 130 -8.26 1.88 -7.07
CA LEU A 130 -9.17 1.23 -8.02
C LEU A 130 -10.51 1.97 -8.18
N LEU A 131 -11.04 2.50 -7.06
CA LEU A 131 -12.24 3.33 -7.05
C LEU A 131 -12.03 4.64 -7.81
N SER A 132 -10.92 5.33 -7.55
CA SER A 132 -10.63 6.63 -8.17
C SER A 132 -10.46 6.52 -9.69
N ASP A 133 -9.99 5.37 -10.18
CA ASP A 133 -9.86 5.10 -11.61
C ASP A 133 -11.16 4.64 -12.27
N GLY A 134 -12.17 4.24 -11.48
CA GLY A 134 -13.39 3.61 -11.99
C GLY A 134 -13.12 2.27 -12.70
N THR A 135 -11.93 1.69 -12.53
CA THR A 135 -11.49 0.46 -13.22
C THR A 135 -11.70 -0.78 -12.36
N LEU A 136 -12.62 -0.75 -11.41
CA LEU A 136 -12.94 -1.89 -10.57
C LEU A 136 -13.44 -3.04 -11.45
N LYS A 137 -12.54 -3.98 -11.74
CA LYS A 137 -12.83 -5.21 -12.46
C LYS A 137 -12.82 -6.33 -11.43
N LEU A 138 -14.00 -6.93 -11.26
CA LEU A 138 -14.23 -8.14 -10.46
C LEU A 138 -13.50 -9.32 -11.09
#